data_AF-A0A7W9ZEI0-F1
#
_entry.id   AF-A0A7W9ZEI0-F1
#
_cell.length_a   1.000
_cell.length_b   1.000
_cell.length_c   1.000
_cell.angle_alpha   90.00
_cell.angle_beta   90.00
_cell.angle_gamma   90.00
#
_symmetry.space_group_name_H-M   'P 1'
#
loop_
_entity.id
_entity.type
_entity.pdbx_description
1 polymer ?
#
loop_
_entity_poly.entity_id
_entity_poly.type
_entity_poly.pdbx_seq_one_letter_code
_entity_poly.pdbx_strand_id
1 'polypeptide(L)'
;MITTNLNTIKLSIIAAILTLICISCAVNPLDTKVNGYTNAKEDIENSEKNFEKNSENASGDLNSLNQKSPKEDVIAKLKEFGNKLKTQKNEEDNGIAKNLKNPNKDNLADALEIYPASYGKNEEAKENFEKATSTKFTLLSEKVQETQKLQIERIIQASLNYEKEEIDKLKKILETLKGSPDEDIIRTFLYHTTLSIQEQLDNYLQIIDKELNTLSLENLKNLLIHVEFDLMLKEKFKKTLAKTVDEISKTIKKEGAENNYTNY
;
A
#
# COMPACT_ATOMS: atom_id res chain seq x y z
N MET A 1 4.34 39.02 -0.78
CA MET A 1 5.22 37.97 -1.33
C MET A 1 5.17 36.66 -0.55
N ILE A 2 4.97 36.69 0.79
CA ILE A 2 4.84 35.48 1.66
C ILE A 2 3.68 34.55 1.24
N THR A 3 2.56 35.11 0.78
CA THR A 3 1.35 34.35 0.39
C THR A 3 1.52 33.52 -0.87
N THR A 4 2.35 33.95 -1.81
CA THR A 4 2.57 33.23 -3.08
C THR A 4 3.35 31.94 -2.86
N ASN A 5 4.35 31.97 -1.97
CA ASN A 5 5.26 30.85 -1.72
C ASN A 5 4.59 29.69 -0.95
N LEU A 6 3.80 30.01 0.10
CA LEU A 6 3.02 29.00 0.83
C LEU A 6 2.01 28.28 -0.08
N ASN A 7 1.40 29.01 -1.01
CA ASN A 7 0.45 28.44 -1.96
C ASN A 7 1.15 27.51 -2.97
N THR A 8 2.40 27.79 -3.34
CA THR A 8 3.21 26.90 -4.20
C THR A 8 3.63 25.61 -3.50
N ILE A 9 4.03 25.67 -2.23
CA ILE A 9 4.29 24.46 -1.41
C ILE A 9 3.03 23.62 -1.29
N LYS A 10 1.91 24.25 -0.89
CA LYS A 10 0.62 23.55 -0.75
C LYS A 10 0.18 22.90 -2.06
N LEU A 11 0.27 23.62 -3.18
CA LEU A 11 -0.07 23.09 -4.50
C LEU A 11 0.84 21.93 -4.92
N SER A 12 2.14 21.97 -4.58
CA SER A 12 3.09 20.89 -4.88
C SER A 12 2.85 19.66 -4.02
N ILE A 13 2.51 19.84 -2.73
CA ILE A 13 2.07 18.77 -1.83
C ILE A 13 0.79 18.12 -2.35
N ILE A 14 -0.22 18.92 -2.69
CA ILE A 14 -1.49 18.45 -3.25
C ILE A 14 -1.26 17.73 -4.58
N ALA A 15 -0.40 18.24 -5.47
CA ALA A 15 -0.10 17.59 -6.75
C ALA A 15 0.63 16.25 -6.59
N ALA A 16 1.60 16.16 -5.68
CA ALA A 16 2.29 14.91 -5.38
C ALA A 16 1.35 13.86 -4.77
N ILE A 17 0.42 14.31 -3.92
CA ILE A 17 -0.58 13.44 -3.28
C ILE A 17 -1.69 13.05 -4.23
N LEU A 18 -2.15 13.95 -5.11
CA LEU A 18 -3.02 13.62 -6.23
C LEU A 18 -2.37 12.61 -7.17
N THR A 19 -1.04 12.67 -7.35
CA THR A 19 -0.31 11.64 -8.10
C THR A 19 -0.34 10.29 -7.38
N LEU A 20 -0.18 10.26 -6.06
CA LEU A 20 -0.36 9.04 -5.25
C LEU A 20 -1.80 8.49 -5.35
N ILE A 21 -2.82 9.35 -5.30
CA ILE A 21 -4.23 9.01 -5.47
C ILE A 21 -4.47 8.44 -6.87
N CYS A 22 -4.00 9.12 -7.92
CA CYS A 22 -4.11 8.67 -9.30
C CYS A 22 -3.42 7.32 -9.53
N ILE A 23 -2.32 7.01 -8.82
CA ILE A 23 -1.70 5.68 -8.89
C ILE A 23 -2.61 4.61 -8.28
N SER A 24 -3.32 4.91 -7.19
CA SER A 24 -4.28 3.96 -6.60
C SER A 24 -5.55 3.77 -7.44
N CYS A 25 -5.94 4.76 -8.25
CA CYS A 25 -7.16 4.73 -9.07
C CYS A 25 -6.94 4.36 -10.54
N ALA A 26 -5.77 4.62 -11.13
CA ALA A 26 -5.48 4.40 -12.55
C ALA A 26 -4.97 2.98 -12.87
N VAL A 27 -4.82 2.14 -11.85
CA VAL A 27 -4.54 0.72 -12.06
C VAL A 27 -5.84 -0.01 -11.78
N ASN A 28 -6.71 -0.08 -12.78
CA ASN A 28 -7.74 -1.12 -12.76
C ASN A 28 -7.00 -2.44 -13.03
N PRO A 29 -7.25 -3.53 -12.27
CA PRO A 29 -6.76 -4.87 -12.65
C PRO A 29 -7.31 -5.33 -14.02
N LEU A 30 -8.28 -4.60 -14.58
CA LEU A 30 -8.91 -4.81 -15.88
C LEU A 30 -8.45 -3.86 -16.99
N ASP A 31 -7.59 -2.86 -16.72
CA ASP A 31 -7.05 -2.02 -17.79
C ASP A 31 -5.92 -2.76 -18.52
N THR A 32 -6.17 -3.04 -19.80
CA THR A 32 -5.39 -3.83 -20.76
C THR A 32 -4.06 -3.18 -21.17
N LYS A 33 -3.38 -2.49 -20.25
CA LYS A 33 -2.12 -1.78 -20.53
C LYS A 33 -1.01 -2.09 -19.53
N VAL A 34 -0.94 -3.35 -19.09
CA VAL A 34 0.32 -3.94 -18.66
C VAL A 34 0.76 -4.85 -19.80
N ASN A 35 1.67 -4.34 -20.64
CA ASN A 35 2.28 -5.05 -21.77
C ASN A 35 3.09 -6.31 -21.38
N GLY A 36 2.96 -6.79 -20.13
CA GLY A 36 3.47 -8.07 -19.66
C GLY A 36 2.43 -9.19 -19.66
N TYR A 37 1.13 -8.88 -19.75
CA TYR A 37 0.07 -9.91 -19.73
C TYR A 37 -0.12 -10.62 -21.07
N THR A 38 0.41 -10.10 -22.18
CA THR A 38 0.37 -10.83 -23.45
C THR A 38 1.13 -12.14 -23.31
N ASN A 39 2.33 -12.14 -22.71
CA ASN A 39 3.12 -13.37 -22.58
C ASN A 39 2.51 -14.36 -21.57
N ALA A 40 2.05 -13.91 -20.41
CA ALA A 40 1.50 -14.83 -19.40
C ALA A 40 0.13 -15.41 -19.80
N LYS A 41 -0.71 -14.62 -20.48
CA LYS A 41 -2.02 -15.07 -20.96
C LYS A 41 -1.88 -15.89 -22.24
N GLU A 42 -0.95 -15.53 -23.14
CA GLU A 42 -0.60 -16.35 -24.32
C GLU A 42 0.06 -17.67 -23.93
N ASP A 43 0.97 -17.70 -22.96
CA ASP A 43 1.61 -18.96 -22.50
C ASP A 43 0.57 -19.91 -21.89
N ILE A 44 -0.42 -19.38 -21.16
CA ILE A 44 -1.48 -20.18 -20.52
C ILE A 44 -2.57 -20.56 -21.54
N GLU A 45 -3.01 -19.67 -22.42
CA GLU A 45 -3.96 -20.01 -23.51
C GLU A 45 -3.34 -20.98 -24.53
N ASN A 46 -2.05 -20.87 -24.82
CA ASN A 46 -1.33 -21.84 -25.64
C ASN A 46 -1.24 -23.19 -24.92
N SER A 47 -1.07 -23.22 -23.59
CA SER A 47 -1.12 -24.46 -22.81
C SER A 47 -2.51 -25.10 -22.82
N GLU A 48 -3.59 -24.33 -22.68
CA GLU A 48 -4.97 -24.83 -22.72
C GLU A 48 -5.33 -25.35 -24.13
N LYS A 49 -4.97 -24.61 -25.19
CA LYS A 49 -5.18 -25.04 -26.59
C LYS A 49 -4.37 -26.29 -26.97
N ASN A 50 -3.15 -26.44 -26.46
CA ASN A 50 -2.33 -27.63 -26.71
C ASN A 50 -2.88 -28.87 -25.98
N PHE A 51 -3.59 -28.70 -24.86
CA PHE A 51 -4.21 -29.80 -24.14
C PHE A 51 -5.48 -30.30 -24.86
N GLU A 52 -6.35 -29.39 -25.32
CA GLU A 52 -7.54 -29.74 -26.11
C GLU A 52 -7.17 -30.44 -27.43
N LYS A 53 -6.12 -29.97 -28.12
CA LYS A 53 -5.70 -30.53 -29.41
C LYS A 53 -5.00 -31.90 -29.30
N ASN A 54 -4.39 -32.21 -28.16
CA ASN A 54 -3.80 -33.52 -27.88
C ASN A 54 -4.84 -34.55 -27.40
N SER A 55 -6.02 -34.11 -26.96
CA SER A 55 -7.12 -34.99 -26.54
C SER A 55 -7.83 -35.67 -27.72
N GLU A 56 -7.78 -35.10 -28.93
CA GLU A 56 -8.46 -35.66 -30.10
C GLU A 56 -7.62 -36.69 -30.88
N ASN A 57 -6.33 -36.85 -30.57
CA ASN A 57 -5.41 -37.70 -31.35
C ASN A 57 -4.55 -38.68 -30.50
N ALA A 58 -5.09 -39.24 -29.42
CA ALA A 58 -4.36 -40.22 -28.60
C ALA A 58 -4.82 -41.66 -28.86
N SER A 59 -4.51 -42.20 -30.04
CA SER A 59 -4.30 -43.64 -30.22
C SER A 59 -2.80 -43.88 -30.35
N GLY A 60 -2.17 -44.23 -29.23
CA GLY A 60 -0.81 -44.80 -29.20
C GLY A 60 0.28 -43.82 -28.73
N ASP A 61 0.55 -43.84 -27.42
CA ASP A 61 1.86 -44.21 -26.84
C ASP A 61 1.93 -43.68 -25.40
N LEU A 62 2.09 -44.60 -24.45
CA LEU A 62 1.84 -44.40 -23.01
C LEU A 62 3.14 -43.99 -22.31
N ASN A 63 3.80 -42.93 -22.80
CA ASN A 63 5.12 -42.50 -22.31
C ASN A 63 5.37 -40.97 -22.21
N SER A 64 4.36 -40.09 -22.29
CA SER A 64 4.55 -38.66 -21.95
C SER A 64 4.31 -38.38 -20.47
N LEU A 65 5.24 -38.87 -19.64
CA LEU A 65 5.40 -38.48 -18.24
C LEU A 65 5.80 -36.98 -18.15
N ASN A 66 5.19 -36.23 -17.22
CA ASN A 66 5.59 -34.89 -16.70
C ASN A 66 5.18 -33.60 -17.45
N GLN A 67 3.89 -33.40 -17.77
CA GLN A 67 3.35 -32.04 -17.88
C GLN A 67 2.57 -31.70 -16.60
N LYS A 68 3.05 -30.71 -15.84
CA LYS A 68 2.29 -30.14 -14.72
C LYS A 68 0.95 -29.64 -15.24
N SER A 69 -0.11 -29.87 -14.49
CA SER A 69 -1.42 -29.29 -14.83
C SER A 69 -1.35 -27.76 -14.69
N PRO A 70 -2.11 -26.99 -15.50
CA PRO A 70 -2.16 -25.53 -15.38
C PRO A 70 -2.45 -25.04 -13.94
N LYS A 71 -3.17 -25.84 -13.16
CA LYS A 71 -3.43 -25.59 -11.73
C LYS A 71 -2.16 -25.66 -10.89
N GLU A 72 -1.29 -26.64 -11.11
CA GLU A 72 -0.04 -26.82 -10.37
C GLU A 72 0.95 -25.68 -10.64
N ASP A 73 0.95 -25.13 -11.86
CA ASP A 73 1.79 -23.99 -12.21
C ASP A 73 1.34 -22.70 -11.52
N VAL A 74 0.03 -22.41 -11.52
CA VAL A 74 -0.53 -21.25 -10.80
C VAL A 74 -0.27 -21.37 -9.29
N ILE A 75 -0.46 -22.57 -8.72
CA ILE A 75 -0.14 -22.85 -7.32
C ILE A 75 1.34 -22.61 -7.02
N ALA A 76 2.25 -23.03 -7.92
CA ALA A 76 3.68 -22.82 -7.74
C ALA A 76 4.04 -21.33 -7.70
N LYS A 77 3.48 -20.52 -8.62
CA LYS A 77 3.66 -19.06 -8.62
C LYS A 77 3.11 -18.40 -7.36
N LEU A 78 1.91 -18.80 -6.91
CA LEU A 78 1.32 -18.28 -5.68
C LEU A 78 2.16 -18.63 -4.44
N LYS A 79 2.76 -19.83 -4.39
CA LYS A 79 3.71 -20.19 -3.32
C LYS A 79 4.97 -19.32 -3.33
N GLU A 80 5.49 -18.99 -4.52
CA GLU A 80 6.62 -18.06 -4.65
C GLU A 80 6.26 -16.68 -4.09
N PHE A 81 5.09 -16.14 -4.46
CA PHE A 81 4.60 -14.89 -3.90
C PHE A 81 4.36 -14.95 -2.39
N GLY A 82 3.80 -16.05 -1.87
CA GLY A 82 3.64 -16.27 -0.42
C GLY A 82 4.97 -16.20 0.33
N ASN A 83 6.01 -16.86 -0.19
CA ASN A 83 7.35 -16.81 0.39
C ASN A 83 7.94 -15.39 0.35
N LYS A 84 7.74 -14.65 -0.75
CA LYS A 84 8.16 -13.25 -0.88
C LYS A 84 7.47 -12.36 0.16
N LEU A 85 6.14 -12.47 0.28
CA LEU A 85 5.34 -11.71 1.26
C LEU A 85 5.78 -12.00 2.70
N LYS A 86 6.02 -13.27 3.03
CA LYS A 86 6.49 -13.68 4.34
C LYS A 86 7.87 -13.11 4.67
N THR A 87 8.78 -13.11 3.68
CA THR A 87 10.12 -12.52 3.83
C THR A 87 10.03 -11.01 4.06
N GLN A 88 9.25 -10.30 3.23
CA GLN A 88 9.02 -8.87 3.39
C GLN A 88 8.44 -8.53 4.76
N LYS A 89 7.41 -9.27 5.21
CA LYS A 89 6.80 -9.07 6.52
C LYS A 89 7.79 -9.23 7.67
N ASN A 90 8.67 -10.23 7.61
CA ASN A 90 9.72 -10.43 8.60
C ASN A 90 10.76 -9.29 8.58
N GLU A 91 11.15 -8.81 7.39
CA GLU A 91 12.05 -7.65 7.25
C GLU A 91 11.40 -6.38 7.84
N GLU A 92 10.11 -6.17 7.59
CA GLU A 92 9.33 -5.06 8.11
C GLU A 92 9.23 -5.10 9.64
N ASP A 93 8.90 -6.26 10.21
CA ASP A 93 8.82 -6.44 11.66
C ASP A 93 10.18 -6.16 12.33
N ASN A 94 11.27 -6.63 11.72
CA ASN A 94 12.63 -6.35 12.18
C ASN A 94 13.01 -4.88 12.04
N GLY A 95 12.61 -4.22 10.95
CA GLY A 95 12.88 -2.80 10.71
C GLY A 95 12.16 -1.91 11.71
N ILE A 96 10.88 -2.16 11.94
CA ILE A 96 10.05 -1.45 12.92
C ILE A 96 10.64 -1.60 14.33
N ALA A 97 11.01 -2.82 14.72
CA ALA A 97 11.58 -3.09 16.05
C ALA A 97 12.87 -2.29 16.32
N LYS A 98 13.66 -1.97 15.28
CA LYS A 98 14.89 -1.16 15.41
C LYS A 98 14.63 0.33 15.61
N ASN A 99 13.53 0.85 15.07
CA ASN A 99 13.21 2.27 15.11
C ASN A 99 12.38 2.69 16.34
N LEU A 100 11.80 1.72 17.05
CA LEU A 100 10.97 1.98 18.22
C LEU A 100 11.81 1.95 19.51
N LYS A 101 11.83 3.07 20.24
CA LYS A 101 12.38 3.10 21.62
C LYS A 101 11.46 2.37 22.60
N ASN A 102 10.15 2.41 22.38
CA ASN A 102 9.14 1.65 23.11
C ASN A 102 7.98 1.25 22.18
N PRO A 103 7.93 -0.01 21.69
CA PRO A 103 6.96 -0.44 20.68
C PRO A 103 5.49 -0.36 21.09
N ASN A 104 5.20 -0.36 22.39
CA ASN A 104 3.84 -0.34 22.91
C ASN A 104 3.32 1.08 23.22
N LYS A 105 4.15 2.12 23.02
CA LYS A 105 3.81 3.50 23.43
C LYS A 105 4.14 4.54 22.37
N ASP A 106 5.22 4.32 21.63
CA ASP A 106 5.59 5.15 20.48
C ASP A 106 5.19 4.36 19.24
N ASN A 107 4.18 4.82 18.52
CA ASN A 107 3.81 4.23 17.24
C ASN A 107 3.78 5.38 16.21
N LEU A 108 4.39 5.14 15.06
CA LEU A 108 4.61 6.16 14.04
C LEU A 108 3.27 6.66 13.47
N ALA A 109 2.23 5.82 13.39
CA ALA A 109 0.90 6.27 12.94
C ALA A 109 0.34 7.37 13.85
N ASP A 110 0.52 7.25 15.16
CA ASP A 110 0.13 8.27 16.14
C ASP A 110 1.04 9.49 16.09
N ALA A 111 2.35 9.31 15.96
CA ALA A 111 3.32 10.41 15.87
C ALA A 111 3.12 11.27 14.61
N LEU A 112 2.64 10.65 13.53
CA LEU A 112 2.28 11.32 12.29
C LEU A 112 0.82 11.73 12.25
N GLU A 113 -0.01 11.44 13.26
CA GLU A 113 -1.45 11.71 13.26
C GLU A 113 -2.16 11.13 12.00
N ILE A 114 -1.82 9.89 11.61
CA ILE A 114 -2.42 9.14 10.49
C ILE A 114 -3.35 8.07 11.05
N TYR A 115 -4.56 8.50 11.42
CA TYR A 115 -5.62 7.64 11.91
C TYR A 115 -6.98 8.31 11.70
N PRO A 116 -8.08 7.55 11.60
CA PRO A 116 -9.40 8.10 11.45
C PRO A 116 -9.87 8.71 12.78
N ALA A 117 -10.83 9.62 12.71
CA ALA A 117 -11.50 10.15 13.90
C ALA A 117 -12.04 9.03 14.82
N SER A 118 -12.43 7.88 14.24
CA SER A 118 -12.94 6.68 14.92
C SER A 118 -12.02 6.01 15.92
N TYR A 119 -10.77 6.45 16.06
CA TYR A 119 -9.87 5.99 17.12
C TYR A 119 -10.12 6.68 18.47
N GLY A 120 -11.03 7.65 18.53
CA GLY A 120 -11.62 8.12 19.78
C GLY A 120 -10.71 9.00 20.66
N LYS A 121 -9.65 9.60 20.11
CA LYS A 121 -8.78 10.51 20.87
C LYS A 121 -9.43 11.84 21.25
N ASN A 122 -10.62 12.14 20.74
CA ASN A 122 -11.29 13.41 20.99
C ASN A 122 -12.79 13.19 21.20
N GLU A 123 -13.22 13.05 22.47
CA GLU A 123 -14.63 12.88 22.85
C GLU A 123 -15.52 14.00 22.27
N GLU A 124 -14.97 15.21 22.16
CA GLU A 124 -15.64 16.36 21.53
C GLU A 124 -15.86 16.16 20.03
N ALA A 125 -14.87 15.60 19.31
CA ALA A 125 -15.02 15.29 17.88
C ALA A 125 -16.03 14.16 17.65
N LYS A 126 -16.08 13.17 18.54
CA LYS A 126 -17.10 12.12 18.52
C LYS A 126 -18.50 12.71 18.70
N GLU A 127 -18.69 13.56 19.72
CA GLU A 127 -20.00 14.17 20.01
C GLU A 127 -20.46 15.08 18.86
N ASN A 128 -19.54 15.84 18.26
CA ASN A 128 -19.84 16.69 17.10
C ASN A 128 -20.18 15.86 15.85
N PHE A 129 -19.49 14.74 15.61
CA PHE A 129 -19.76 13.87 14.47
C PHE A 129 -21.10 13.13 14.61
N GLU A 130 -21.42 12.62 15.79
CA GLU A 130 -22.69 11.95 16.07
C GLU A 130 -23.88 12.94 15.94
N LYS A 131 -23.71 14.18 16.40
CA LYS A 131 -24.70 15.27 16.20
C LYS A 131 -24.88 15.64 14.73
N ALA A 132 -23.81 15.68 13.95
CA ALA A 132 -23.85 16.11 12.55
C ALA A 132 -24.41 15.03 11.60
N THR A 133 -24.17 13.75 11.88
CA THR A 133 -24.45 12.65 10.93
C THR A 133 -25.64 11.78 11.31
N SER A 134 -26.23 11.96 12.50
CA SER A 134 -27.27 11.08 13.07
C SER A 134 -26.89 9.59 13.08
N THR A 135 -25.61 9.28 12.88
CA THR A 135 -25.06 7.93 12.77
C THR A 135 -24.28 7.66 14.04
N LYS A 136 -24.58 6.53 14.70
CA LYS A 136 -23.91 6.14 15.93
C LYS A 136 -22.45 5.82 15.64
N PHE A 137 -21.53 6.56 16.25
CA PHE A 137 -20.12 6.40 16.04
C PHE A 137 -19.65 5.13 16.75
N THR A 138 -19.21 4.14 15.97
CA THR A 138 -18.68 2.90 16.54
C THR A 138 -17.19 3.07 16.78
N LEU A 139 -16.82 3.17 18.07
CA LEU A 139 -15.43 3.19 18.48
C LEU A 139 -14.79 1.83 18.18
N LEU A 140 -13.66 1.84 17.47
CA LEU A 140 -12.88 0.62 17.25
C LEU A 140 -12.23 0.17 18.56
N SER A 141 -12.28 -1.13 18.85
CA SER A 141 -11.58 -1.68 20.03
C SER A 141 -10.08 -1.39 19.97
N GLU A 142 -9.44 -1.17 21.11
CA GLU A 142 -7.99 -0.86 21.20
C GLU A 142 -7.12 -1.84 20.40
N LYS A 143 -7.40 -3.14 20.50
CA LYS A 143 -6.69 -4.18 19.75
C LYS A 143 -6.77 -4.00 18.23
N VAL A 144 -7.92 -3.59 17.71
CA VAL A 144 -8.10 -3.32 16.27
C VAL A 144 -7.30 -2.08 15.89
N GLN A 145 -7.34 -1.03 16.71
CA GLN A 145 -6.56 0.18 16.47
C GLN A 145 -5.05 -0.13 16.45
N GLU A 146 -4.54 -0.91 17.42
CA GLU A 146 -3.13 -1.33 17.47
C GLU A 146 -2.72 -2.10 16.20
N THR A 147 -3.58 -3.02 15.75
CA THR A 147 -3.33 -3.82 14.53
C THR A 147 -3.23 -2.93 13.30
N GLN A 148 -4.20 -2.02 13.13
CA GLN A 148 -4.25 -1.12 11.98
C GLN A 148 -3.10 -0.11 11.99
N LYS A 149 -2.73 0.44 13.16
CA LYS A 149 -1.56 1.31 13.30
C LYS A 149 -0.30 0.58 12.88
N LEU A 150 -0.08 -0.65 13.35
CA LEU A 150 1.07 -1.45 12.94
C LEU A 150 1.11 -1.68 11.42
N GLN A 151 -0.04 -1.92 10.79
CA GLN A 151 -0.13 -2.08 9.34
C GLN A 151 0.24 -0.81 8.57
N ILE A 152 -0.23 0.35 9.01
CA ILE A 152 0.13 1.66 8.46
C ILE A 152 1.64 1.89 8.59
N GLU A 153 2.20 1.58 9.75
CA GLU A 153 3.63 1.77 10.03
C GLU A 153 4.52 0.91 9.17
N ARG A 154 4.15 -0.35 8.93
CA ARG A 154 4.86 -1.23 7.99
C ARG A 154 5.02 -0.56 6.64
N ILE A 155 3.93 -0.07 6.05
CA ILE A 155 3.96 0.56 4.73
C ILE A 155 4.80 1.85 4.75
N ILE A 156 4.57 2.75 5.70
CA ILE A 156 5.27 4.04 5.74
C ILE A 156 6.77 3.85 6.00
N GLN A 157 7.15 3.08 7.02
CA GLN A 157 8.56 2.89 7.35
C GLN A 157 9.32 2.14 6.24
N ALA A 158 8.73 1.08 5.68
CA ALA A 158 9.36 0.35 4.57
C ALA A 158 9.52 1.22 3.31
N SER A 159 8.59 2.15 3.10
CA SER A 159 8.63 3.09 1.97
C SER A 159 9.76 4.11 2.12
N LEU A 160 10.06 4.51 3.35
CA LEU A 160 11.13 5.44 3.71
C LEU A 160 12.41 4.72 4.16
N ASN A 161 12.56 3.44 3.81
CA ASN A 161 13.71 2.59 4.13
C ASN A 161 14.11 2.60 5.63
N TYR A 162 13.15 2.82 6.52
CA TYR A 162 13.37 2.91 7.96
C TYR A 162 14.33 4.05 8.37
N GLU A 163 14.61 4.99 7.47
CA GLU A 163 15.54 6.08 7.73
C GLU A 163 14.87 7.18 8.57
N LYS A 164 15.43 7.42 9.76
CA LYS A 164 14.89 8.44 10.67
C LYS A 164 14.81 9.82 10.03
N GLU A 165 15.82 10.20 9.23
CA GLU A 165 15.82 11.51 8.55
C GLU A 165 14.64 11.65 7.58
N GLU A 166 14.32 10.59 6.82
CA GLU A 166 13.20 10.58 5.89
C GLU A 166 11.84 10.62 6.62
N ILE A 167 11.73 9.91 7.73
CA ILE A 167 10.54 9.96 8.59
C ILE A 167 10.35 11.37 9.19
N ASP A 168 11.42 12.00 9.66
CA ASP A 168 11.40 13.36 10.19
C ASP A 168 11.02 14.39 9.09
N LYS A 169 11.47 14.19 7.85
CA LYS A 169 11.04 14.99 6.69
C LYS A 169 9.54 14.83 6.42
N LEU A 170 9.02 13.59 6.40
CA LEU A 170 7.58 13.34 6.23
C LEU A 170 6.77 14.04 7.33
N LYS A 171 7.19 13.91 8.59
CA LYS A 171 6.55 14.58 9.72
C LYS A 171 6.49 16.09 9.52
N LYS A 172 7.60 16.71 9.12
CA LYS A 172 7.66 18.15 8.87
C LYS A 172 6.75 18.58 7.72
N ILE A 173 6.64 17.78 6.66
CA ILE A 173 5.68 18.01 5.56
C ILE A 173 4.25 18.01 6.11
N LEU A 174 3.87 17.00 6.89
CA LEU A 174 2.54 16.93 7.48
C LEU A 174 2.26 18.09 8.45
N GLU A 175 3.27 18.56 9.19
CA GLU A 175 3.15 19.75 10.05
C GLU A 175 2.87 21.04 9.26
N THR A 176 3.43 21.19 8.04
CA THR A 176 3.12 22.37 7.19
C THR A 176 1.66 22.42 6.73
N LEU A 177 0.94 21.30 6.82
CA LEU A 177 -0.48 21.21 6.46
C LEU A 177 -1.40 21.57 7.62
N LYS A 178 -0.88 21.69 8.85
CA LYS A 178 -1.73 21.92 10.03
C LYS A 178 -2.64 23.15 9.89
N GLY A 179 -3.94 22.95 10.10
CA GLY A 179 -4.96 23.99 9.97
C GLY A 179 -5.30 24.38 8.52
N SER A 180 -4.80 23.65 7.52
CA SER A 180 -5.20 23.82 6.12
C SER A 180 -6.39 22.90 5.77
N PRO A 181 -7.22 23.27 4.78
CA PRO A 181 -8.29 22.39 4.28
C PRO A 181 -7.78 21.03 3.76
N ASP A 182 -6.50 20.96 3.39
CA ASP A 182 -5.88 19.77 2.82
C ASP A 182 -5.38 18.79 3.90
N GLU A 183 -5.26 19.22 5.16
CA GLU A 183 -4.75 18.38 6.26
C GLU A 183 -5.52 17.07 6.38
N ASP A 184 -6.83 17.17 6.56
CA ASP A 184 -7.70 16.01 6.79
C ASP A 184 -7.73 15.10 5.57
N ILE A 185 -7.76 15.66 4.37
CA ILE A 185 -7.76 14.91 3.10
C ILE A 185 -6.50 14.06 2.99
N ILE A 186 -5.33 14.67 3.27
CA ILE A 186 -4.03 14.02 3.12
C ILE A 186 -3.84 12.92 4.16
N ARG A 187 -4.17 13.21 5.42
CA ARG A 187 -4.08 12.23 6.51
C ARG A 187 -5.02 11.05 6.30
N THR A 188 -6.26 11.34 5.88
CA THR A 188 -7.27 10.33 5.55
C THR A 188 -6.83 9.47 4.37
N PHE A 189 -6.25 10.07 3.33
CA PHE A 189 -5.72 9.33 2.19
C PHE A 189 -4.58 8.40 2.60
N LEU A 190 -3.57 8.91 3.32
CA LEU A 190 -2.47 8.09 3.83
C LEU A 190 -2.99 6.94 4.68
N TYR A 191 -3.96 7.19 5.57
CA TYR A 191 -4.60 6.16 6.38
C TYR A 191 -5.21 5.06 5.51
N HIS A 192 -6.12 5.41 4.60
CA HIS A 192 -6.84 4.40 3.80
C HIS A 192 -5.92 3.64 2.85
N THR A 193 -5.00 4.32 2.18
CA THR A 193 -4.12 3.68 1.20
C THR A 193 -3.15 2.71 1.88
N THR A 194 -2.49 3.13 2.95
CA THR A 194 -1.51 2.28 3.64
C THR A 194 -2.20 1.08 4.29
N LEU A 195 -3.33 1.30 4.95
CA LEU A 195 -4.10 0.23 5.58
C LEU A 195 -4.62 -0.77 4.55
N SER A 196 -5.26 -0.29 3.48
CA SER A 196 -5.85 -1.15 2.44
C SER A 196 -4.81 -2.05 1.78
N ILE A 197 -3.65 -1.49 1.38
CA ILE A 197 -2.56 -2.28 0.79
C ILE A 197 -2.12 -3.39 1.76
N GLN A 198 -1.88 -3.06 3.03
CA GLN A 198 -1.35 -4.03 3.97
C GLN A 198 -2.39 -5.10 4.37
N GLU A 199 -3.66 -4.73 4.53
CA GLU A 199 -4.76 -5.67 4.81
C GLU A 199 -4.94 -6.68 3.67
N GLN A 200 -4.90 -6.23 2.40
CA GLN A 200 -5.00 -7.13 1.25
C GLN A 200 -3.84 -8.12 1.20
N LEU A 201 -2.60 -7.64 1.36
CA LEU A 201 -1.42 -8.50 1.34
C LEU A 201 -1.39 -9.50 2.50
N ASP A 202 -1.82 -9.10 3.70
CA ASP A 202 -1.96 -10.00 4.85
C ASP A 202 -3.03 -11.07 4.59
N ASN A 203 -4.16 -10.70 3.98
CA ASN A 203 -5.22 -11.64 3.60
C ASN A 203 -4.74 -12.64 2.53
N TYR A 204 -4.03 -12.17 1.50
CA TYR A 204 -3.49 -13.06 0.47
C TYR A 204 -2.49 -14.05 1.05
N LEU A 205 -1.59 -13.60 1.92
CA LEU A 205 -0.66 -14.49 2.60
C LEU A 205 -1.40 -15.56 3.41
N GLN A 206 -2.48 -15.19 4.11
CA GLN A 206 -3.31 -16.14 4.83
C GLN A 206 -3.95 -17.18 3.90
N ILE A 207 -4.52 -16.76 2.77
CA ILE A 207 -5.14 -17.67 1.78
C ILE A 207 -4.09 -18.61 1.20
N ILE A 208 -2.92 -18.08 0.80
CA ILE A 208 -1.81 -18.87 0.24
C ILE A 208 -1.31 -19.91 1.25
N ASP A 209 -1.22 -19.56 2.53
CA ASP A 209 -0.72 -20.47 3.56
C ASP A 209 -1.73 -21.55 3.96
N LYS A 210 -3.04 -21.26 3.95
CA LYS A 210 -4.06 -22.14 4.55
C LYS A 210 -5.00 -22.81 3.56
N GLU A 211 -5.33 -22.14 2.46
CA GLU A 211 -6.47 -22.48 1.61
C GLU A 211 -6.08 -22.72 0.14
N LEU A 212 -4.81 -22.52 -0.21
CA LEU A 212 -4.35 -22.55 -1.60
C LEU A 212 -4.76 -23.82 -2.37
N ASN A 213 -4.66 -24.99 -1.75
CA ASN A 213 -4.98 -26.26 -2.41
C ASN A 213 -6.49 -26.52 -2.52
N THR A 214 -7.33 -25.80 -1.77
CA THR A 214 -8.79 -25.96 -1.79
C THR A 214 -9.46 -25.10 -2.87
N LEU A 215 -8.73 -24.15 -3.46
CA LEU A 215 -9.27 -23.25 -4.48
C LEU A 215 -9.44 -23.93 -5.86
N SER A 216 -10.45 -23.46 -6.59
CA SER A 216 -10.63 -23.77 -8.02
C SER A 216 -9.54 -23.09 -8.86
N LEU A 217 -9.32 -23.56 -10.09
CA LEU A 217 -8.37 -22.92 -11.01
C LEU A 217 -8.71 -21.44 -11.25
N GLU A 218 -9.99 -21.11 -11.39
CA GLU A 218 -10.46 -19.74 -11.59
C GLU A 218 -10.14 -18.85 -10.38
N ASN A 219 -10.42 -19.33 -9.17
CA ASN A 219 -10.10 -18.58 -7.95
C ASN A 219 -8.59 -18.42 -7.75
N LEU A 220 -7.79 -19.40 -8.16
CA LEU A 220 -6.33 -19.31 -8.14
C LEU A 220 -5.82 -18.26 -9.14
N LYS A 221 -6.37 -18.22 -10.37
CA LYS A 221 -6.03 -17.21 -11.37
C LYS A 221 -6.38 -15.79 -10.88
N ASN A 222 -7.56 -15.63 -10.29
CA ASN A 222 -7.98 -14.34 -9.71
C ASN A 222 -7.07 -13.93 -8.53
N LEU A 223 -6.77 -14.85 -7.61
CA LEU A 223 -5.85 -14.58 -6.52
C LEU A 223 -4.46 -14.16 -7.04
N LEU A 224 -3.94 -14.81 -8.08
CA LEU A 224 -2.65 -14.47 -8.67
C LEU A 224 -2.62 -13.04 -9.21
N ILE A 225 -3.67 -12.63 -9.94
CA ILE A 225 -3.80 -11.27 -10.48
C ILE A 225 -3.82 -10.24 -9.34
N HIS A 226 -4.60 -10.49 -8.29
CA HIS A 226 -4.73 -9.59 -7.15
C HIS A 226 -3.44 -9.47 -6.34
N VAL A 227 -2.75 -10.57 -6.08
CA VAL A 227 -1.45 -10.59 -5.39
C VAL A 227 -0.40 -9.79 -6.17
N GLU A 228 -0.30 -10.02 -7.48
CA GLU A 228 0.64 -9.30 -8.34
C GLU A 228 0.33 -7.80 -8.39
N PHE A 229 -0.95 -7.46 -8.51
CA PHE A 229 -1.43 -6.09 -8.52
C PHE A 229 -1.09 -5.32 -7.23
N ASP A 230 -1.42 -5.87 -6.06
CA ASP A 230 -1.22 -5.16 -4.80
C ASP A 230 0.25 -5.10 -4.39
N LEU A 231 1.06 -6.09 -4.79
CA LEU A 231 2.52 -5.98 -4.69
C LEU A 231 3.07 -4.85 -5.54
N MET A 232 2.60 -4.71 -6.78
CA MET A 232 2.96 -3.58 -7.63
C MET A 232 2.48 -2.26 -7.02
N LEU A 233 1.27 -2.21 -6.45
CA LEU A 233 0.74 -1.02 -5.80
C LEU A 233 1.61 -0.61 -4.60
N LYS A 234 1.99 -1.56 -3.74
CA LYS A 234 2.92 -1.33 -2.62
C LYS A 234 4.25 -0.73 -3.08
N GLU A 235 4.85 -1.28 -4.14
CA GLU A 235 6.09 -0.75 -4.71
C GLU A 235 5.95 0.65 -5.31
N LYS A 236 4.84 0.92 -6.01
CA LYS A 236 4.57 2.25 -6.55
C LYS A 236 4.33 3.27 -5.45
N PHE A 237 3.60 2.89 -4.40
CA PHE A 237 3.41 3.71 -3.21
C PHE A 237 4.76 4.05 -2.58
N LYS A 238 5.62 3.04 -2.34
CA LYS A 238 6.97 3.22 -1.80
C LYS A 238 7.78 4.26 -2.58
N LYS A 239 7.90 4.07 -3.90
CA LYS A 239 8.68 4.98 -4.77
C LYS A 239 8.13 6.40 -4.73
N THR A 240 6.81 6.54 -4.75
CA THR A 240 6.17 7.84 -4.83
C THR A 240 6.23 8.58 -3.50
N LEU A 241 6.05 7.89 -2.36
CA LEU A 241 6.20 8.50 -1.05
C LEU A 241 7.64 8.99 -0.83
N ALA A 242 8.64 8.14 -1.11
CA ALA A 242 10.05 8.52 -0.97
C ALA A 242 10.41 9.73 -1.84
N LYS A 243 9.97 9.74 -3.10
CA LYS A 243 10.16 10.88 -4.01
C LYS A 243 9.50 12.16 -3.48
N THR A 244 8.25 12.05 -3.03
CA THR A 244 7.48 13.17 -2.46
C THR A 244 8.20 13.78 -1.26
N VAL A 245 8.69 12.94 -0.34
CA VAL A 245 9.43 13.39 0.86
C VAL A 245 10.71 14.12 0.47
N ASP A 246 11.48 13.58 -0.47
CA ASP A 246 12.73 14.20 -0.94
C ASP A 246 12.48 15.56 -1.64
N GLU A 247 11.56 15.60 -2.61
CA GLU A 247 11.29 16.81 -3.41
C GLU A 247 10.73 17.95 -2.55
N ILE A 248 9.74 17.65 -1.71
CA ILE A 248 9.06 18.68 -0.92
C ILE A 248 9.95 19.17 0.22
N SER A 249 10.74 18.28 0.85
CA SER A 249 11.68 18.71 1.89
C SER A 249 12.76 19.66 1.35
N LYS A 250 13.20 19.48 0.10
CA LYS A 250 14.10 20.41 -0.59
C LYS A 250 13.43 21.77 -0.83
N THR A 251 12.18 21.80 -1.25
CA THR A 251 11.41 23.05 -1.45
C THR A 251 11.27 23.82 -0.13
N ILE A 252 10.87 23.14 0.96
CA ILE A 252 10.77 23.74 2.30
C ILE A 252 12.10 24.35 2.75
N LYS A 253 13.23 23.65 2.53
CA LYS A 253 14.58 24.15 2.89
C LYS A 253 14.97 25.40 2.10
N LYS A 254 14.69 25.44 0.79
CA LYS A 254 15.02 26.60 -0.07
C LYS A 254 14.27 27.85 0.35
N GLU A 255 12.96 27.73 0.62
CA GLU A 255 12.15 28.87 1.03
C GLU A 255 12.51 29.37 2.43
N GLY A 256 12.88 28.48 3.36
CA GLY A 256 13.42 28.87 4.66
C GLY A 256 14.72 29.69 4.56
N ALA A 257 15.56 29.41 3.55
CA ALA A 257 16.78 30.19 3.31
C ALA A 257 16.47 31.57 2.71
N GLU A 258 15.57 31.65 1.72
CA GLU A 258 15.21 32.92 1.05
C GLU A 258 14.51 33.93 1.98
N ASN A 259 13.70 33.45 2.93
CA ASN A 259 13.05 34.30 3.93
C ASN A 259 14.04 34.90 4.96
N ASN A 260 15.23 34.33 5.12
CA ASN A 260 16.27 34.87 6.01
C ASN A 260 17.13 35.96 5.35
N TYR A 261 17.15 36.03 4.01
CA TYR A 261 17.89 37.05 3.26
C TYR A 261 17.09 38.33 2.98
N THR A 262 15.77 38.31 3.19
CA THR A 262 14.88 39.45 2.92
C THR A 262 14.51 40.27 4.17
N ASN A 263 15.08 39.92 5.33
CA ASN A 263 14.86 40.61 6.62
C ASN A 263 16.03 41.52 7.05
N TYR A 264 16.89 41.96 6.11
CA TYR A 264 17.95 42.94 6.33
C TYR A 264 17.76 44.16 5.44
#